data_AF-A0A7X9EJ72-F1
#
_entry.id   AF-A0A7X9EJ72-F1
#
_cell.length_a   1.000
_cell.length_b   1.000
_cell.length_c   1.000
_cell.angle_alpha   90.00
_cell.angle_beta   90.00
_cell.angle_gamma   90.00
#
_symmetry.space_group_name_H-M   'P 1'
#
loop_
_entity.id
_entity.type
_entity.pdbx_description
1 polymer ?
#
loop_
_entity_poly.entity_id
_entity_poly.type
_entity_poly.pdbx_seq_one_letter_code
_entity_poly.pdbx_strand_id
1 'polypeptide(L)'
;MTVERISIKFVGRSGQGIDTVGRILSKAVTESNQYIFASREYPSLIKGGISSYQVDISSKEIFSSSRLVNILCAYTKESLDYHLKTCAKGSLLIYSPDIELDEKQVVYTKKNDIVLLPLDSKTIVKENGGTEIMSNTVPLGLIFRILGFDLKTLLKEVGNNFKGKDINLEPQYKSIEAGFNSALFRPEYTKELEKTKSLKLIKTKKLLMTGNEALALGAITAGVRAYFAYPMTPATSIFKFIGETSDETGILVKQAE
;
A
#
# COMPACT_ATOMS: atom_id res chain seq x y z
N MET A 1 -20.84 8.63 1.74
CA MET A 1 -20.91 8.83 3.20
C MET A 1 -19.53 9.17 3.70
N THR A 2 -19.37 10.13 4.60
CA THR A 2 -18.07 10.41 5.21
C THR A 2 -17.74 9.32 6.24
N VAL A 3 -16.51 8.85 6.23
CA VAL A 3 -16.02 7.85 7.19
C VAL A 3 -14.78 8.39 7.90
N GLU A 4 -14.64 8.05 9.18
CA GLU A 4 -13.50 8.48 9.99
C GLU A 4 -12.23 7.69 9.67
N ARG A 5 -12.38 6.41 9.32
CA ARG A 5 -11.29 5.47 9.07
C ARG A 5 -11.62 4.48 7.97
N ILE A 6 -10.65 4.21 7.11
CA ILE A 6 -10.73 3.23 6.03
C ILE A 6 -9.49 2.35 6.07
N SER A 7 -9.68 1.03 6.07
CA SER A 7 -8.60 0.07 5.93
C SER A 7 -8.61 -0.57 4.54
N ILE A 8 -7.45 -0.55 3.88
CA ILE A 8 -7.23 -1.09 2.55
C ILE A 8 -6.13 -2.13 2.64
N LYS A 9 -6.34 -3.32 2.09
CA LYS A 9 -5.34 -4.40 2.12
C LYS A 9 -5.08 -4.94 0.73
N PHE A 10 -3.81 -4.95 0.34
CA PHE A 10 -3.31 -5.60 -0.86
C PHE A 10 -2.79 -7.00 -0.50
N VAL A 11 -3.21 -8.02 -1.25
CA VAL A 11 -2.84 -9.42 -0.97
C VAL A 11 -2.45 -10.13 -2.27
N GLY A 12 -1.34 -10.85 -2.24
CA GLY A 12 -0.83 -11.57 -3.41
C GLY A 12 0.44 -12.34 -3.08
N ARG A 13 1.10 -12.89 -4.10
CA ARG A 13 2.35 -13.64 -3.91
C ARG A 13 3.54 -12.72 -3.72
N SER A 14 4.48 -13.14 -2.87
CA SER A 14 5.78 -12.46 -2.73
C SER A 14 6.45 -12.30 -4.10
N GLY A 15 6.78 -11.06 -4.47
CA GLY A 15 7.35 -10.71 -5.78
C GLY A 15 6.38 -10.02 -6.75
N GLN A 16 5.07 -9.99 -6.47
CA GLN A 16 4.07 -9.27 -7.29
C GLN A 16 3.99 -7.76 -7.00
N GLY A 17 4.95 -7.19 -6.26
CA GLY A 17 4.99 -5.76 -5.95
C GLY A 17 3.96 -5.28 -4.93
N ILE A 18 3.47 -6.17 -4.05
CA ILE A 18 2.51 -5.83 -2.97
C ILE A 18 3.06 -4.75 -2.03
N ASP A 19 4.33 -4.82 -1.66
CA ASP A 19 5.00 -3.78 -0.84
C ASP A 19 5.07 -2.45 -1.59
N THR A 20 5.36 -2.48 -2.90
CA THR A 20 5.46 -1.28 -3.74
C THR A 20 4.13 -0.53 -3.81
N VAL A 21 3.04 -1.22 -4.11
CA VAL A 21 1.72 -0.58 -4.21
C VAL A 21 1.24 -0.05 -2.85
N GLY A 22 1.51 -0.78 -1.77
CA GLY A 22 1.21 -0.35 -0.41
C GLY A 22 1.97 0.92 0.00
N ARG A 23 3.27 1.00 -0.32
CA ARG A 23 4.11 2.19 -0.09
C ARG A 23 3.66 3.39 -0.92
N ILE A 24 3.35 3.18 -2.21
CA ILE A 24 2.86 4.25 -3.10
C ILE A 24 1.54 4.81 -2.56
N LEU A 25 0.58 3.95 -2.20
CA LEU A 25 -0.67 4.39 -1.56
C LEU A 25 -0.39 5.19 -0.28
N SER A 26 0.46 4.65 0.60
CA SER A 26 0.79 5.28 1.88
C SER A 26 1.34 6.69 1.71
N LYS A 27 2.28 6.88 0.78
CA LYS A 27 2.87 8.20 0.48
C LYS A 27 1.84 9.16 -0.13
N ALA A 28 1.10 8.70 -1.13
CA ALA A 28 0.14 9.55 -1.85
C ALA A 28 -1.03 10.01 -0.95
N VAL A 29 -1.45 9.16 -0.03
CA VAL A 29 -2.46 9.50 0.99
C VAL A 29 -1.90 10.46 2.05
N THR A 30 -0.63 10.29 2.44
CA THR A 30 0.04 11.21 3.37
C THR A 30 0.14 12.63 2.79
N GLU A 31 0.48 12.76 1.51
CA GLU A 31 0.47 14.04 0.77
C GLU A 31 -0.93 14.64 0.67
N SER A 32 -1.98 13.81 0.74
CA SER A 32 -3.39 14.24 0.78
C SER A 32 -3.86 14.67 2.19
N ASN A 33 -2.93 14.93 3.12
CA ASN A 33 -3.20 15.38 4.50
C ASN A 33 -4.09 14.44 5.31
N GLN A 34 -3.85 13.14 5.21
CA GLN A 34 -4.48 12.14 6.08
C GLN A 34 -3.46 11.58 7.06
N TYR A 35 -3.95 10.90 8.11
CA TYR A 35 -3.12 10.06 8.96
C TYR A 35 -3.16 8.63 8.44
N ILE A 36 -2.03 7.93 8.54
CA ILE A 36 -1.94 6.54 8.10
C ILE A 36 -1.24 5.67 9.14
N PHE A 37 -1.62 4.40 9.16
CA PHE A 37 -0.88 3.33 9.82
C PHE A 37 -0.77 2.17 8.82
N ALA A 38 0.45 1.78 8.48
CA ALA A 38 0.70 0.71 7.52
C ALA A 38 1.32 -0.51 8.21
N SER A 39 0.86 -1.69 7.84
CA SER A 39 1.40 -2.96 8.30
C SER A 39 1.65 -3.88 7.11
N ARG A 40 2.79 -4.57 7.12
CA ARG A 40 3.20 -5.52 6.10
C ARG A 40 3.37 -6.89 6.74
N GLU A 41 2.82 -7.91 6.10
CA GLU A 41 3.05 -9.31 6.45
C GLU A 41 3.64 -10.04 5.25
N TYR A 42 4.68 -10.84 5.50
CA TYR A 42 5.31 -11.67 4.48
C TYR A 42 5.81 -12.97 5.11
N PRO A 43 5.82 -14.07 4.35
CA PRO A 43 6.28 -15.36 4.87
C PRO A 43 7.79 -15.36 5.03
N SER A 44 8.31 -16.24 5.87
CA SER A 44 9.75 -16.54 5.99
C SER A 44 10.27 -17.34 4.78
N LEU A 45 9.92 -16.93 3.56
CA LEU A 45 10.30 -17.55 2.30
C LEU A 45 10.90 -16.48 1.38
N ILE A 46 12.02 -16.79 0.74
CA ILE A 46 12.71 -15.87 -0.17
C ILE A 46 11.87 -15.62 -1.44
N LYS A 47 11.15 -16.63 -1.93
CA LYS A 47 10.20 -16.54 -3.03
C LYS A 47 8.96 -17.38 -2.73
N GLY A 48 7.79 -16.88 -3.13
CA GLY A 48 6.51 -17.55 -2.91
C GLY A 48 5.84 -17.22 -1.58
N GLY A 49 4.73 -17.90 -1.33
CA GLY A 49 3.81 -17.63 -0.21
C GLY A 49 2.99 -16.35 -0.36
N ILE A 50 2.06 -16.16 0.56
CA ILE A 50 1.10 -15.06 0.57
C ILE A 50 1.71 -13.89 1.35
N SER A 51 1.79 -12.75 0.69
CA SER A 51 2.21 -11.47 1.27
C SER A 51 1.04 -10.50 1.30
N SER A 52 0.99 -9.65 2.32
CA SER A 52 0.00 -8.60 2.41
C SER A 52 0.59 -7.25 2.83
N TYR A 53 -0.07 -6.19 2.42
CA TYR A 53 0.21 -4.83 2.87
C TYR A 53 -1.11 -4.14 3.16
N GLN A 54 -1.33 -3.78 4.42
CA GLN A 54 -2.51 -3.07 4.88
C GLN A 54 -2.16 -1.60 5.14
N VAL A 55 -3.00 -0.70 4.67
CA VAL A 55 -2.96 0.73 4.95
C VAL A 55 -4.28 1.13 5.59
N ASP A 56 -4.21 1.53 6.84
CA ASP A 56 -5.29 2.21 7.54
C ASP A 56 -5.13 3.72 7.33
N ILE A 57 -6.21 4.38 6.93
CA ILE A 57 -6.25 5.81 6.62
C ILE A 57 -7.31 6.44 7.50
N SER A 58 -7.01 7.57 8.13
CA SER A 58 -7.97 8.28 8.98
C SER A 58 -7.79 9.79 8.93
N SER A 59 -8.90 10.50 9.21
CA SER A 59 -8.91 11.95 9.44
C SER A 59 -8.34 12.35 10.81
N LYS A 60 -8.03 11.38 11.68
CA LYS A 60 -7.40 11.58 13.00
C LYS A 60 -6.23 10.62 13.19
N GLU A 61 -5.44 10.87 14.22
CA GLU A 61 -4.32 10.01 14.58
C GLU A 61 -4.78 8.58 14.87
N ILE A 62 -4.01 7.61 14.37
CA ILE A 62 -4.23 6.18 14.55
C ILE A 62 -2.92 5.51 14.89
N PHE A 63 -2.97 4.52 15.79
CA PHE A 63 -1.80 3.88 16.39
C PHE A 63 -1.75 2.36 16.18
N SER A 64 -2.66 1.83 15.37
CA SER A 64 -2.79 0.39 15.12
C SER A 64 -3.45 0.13 13.78
N SER A 65 -3.33 -1.10 13.28
CA SER A 65 -4.08 -1.59 12.13
C SER A 65 -5.48 -2.07 12.50
N SER A 66 -6.45 -1.94 11.58
CA SER A 66 -7.79 -2.50 11.77
C SER A 66 -7.78 -4.01 11.61
N ARG A 67 -8.61 -4.72 12.38
CA ARG A 67 -8.82 -6.16 12.20
C ARG A 67 -9.54 -6.50 10.89
N LEU A 68 -10.55 -5.71 10.54
CA LEU A 68 -11.34 -5.88 9.32
C LEU A 68 -11.00 -4.81 8.29
N VAL A 69 -11.12 -5.16 7.00
CA VAL A 69 -10.75 -4.27 5.89
C VAL A 69 -11.97 -3.80 5.12
N ASN A 70 -11.98 -2.53 4.72
CA ASN A 70 -13.05 -1.93 3.92
C ASN A 70 -12.85 -2.14 2.44
N ILE A 71 -11.59 -2.29 2.00
CA ILE A 71 -11.22 -2.60 0.62
C ILE A 71 -10.17 -3.72 0.66
N LEU A 72 -10.47 -4.85 0.02
CA LEU A 72 -9.52 -5.92 -0.21
C LEU A 72 -9.16 -5.95 -1.69
N CYS A 73 -7.87 -5.88 -2.01
CA CYS A 73 -7.35 -6.01 -3.37
C CYS A 73 -6.56 -7.32 -3.46
N ALA A 74 -7.11 -8.31 -4.16
CA ALA A 74 -6.53 -9.65 -4.26
C ALA A 74 -5.98 -9.92 -5.67
N TYR A 75 -4.70 -10.30 -5.75
CA TYR A 75 -4.00 -10.54 -7.02
C TYR A 75 -3.87 -12.03 -7.38
N THR A 76 -4.11 -12.95 -6.44
CA THR A 76 -4.16 -14.39 -6.71
C THR A 76 -5.29 -15.07 -5.95
N LYS A 77 -5.72 -16.23 -6.47
CA LYS A 77 -6.73 -17.08 -5.83
C LYS A 77 -6.33 -17.46 -4.40
N GLU A 78 -5.08 -17.90 -4.18
CA GLU A 78 -4.64 -18.33 -2.84
C GLU A 78 -4.70 -17.19 -1.82
N SER A 79 -4.31 -15.97 -2.24
CA SER A 79 -4.35 -14.79 -1.38
C SER A 79 -5.77 -14.34 -1.06
N LEU A 80 -6.71 -14.46 -2.03
CA LEU A 80 -8.13 -14.21 -1.82
C LEU A 80 -8.71 -15.20 -0.81
N ASP A 81 -8.45 -16.49 -1.01
CA ASP A 81 -8.97 -17.56 -0.15
C ASP A 81 -8.54 -17.38 1.31
N TYR A 82 -7.28 -16.97 1.52
CA TYR A 82 -6.73 -16.71 2.85
C TYR A 82 -7.31 -15.44 3.51
N HIS A 83 -7.53 -14.37 2.75
CA HIS A 83 -7.88 -13.06 3.32
C HIS A 83 -9.36 -12.66 3.21
N LEU A 84 -10.20 -13.39 2.46
CA LEU A 84 -11.62 -13.02 2.26
C LEU A 84 -12.39 -12.83 3.59
N LYS A 85 -12.07 -13.62 4.61
CA LYS A 85 -12.71 -13.51 5.94
C LYS A 85 -12.28 -12.28 6.73
N THR A 86 -11.27 -11.53 6.26
CA THR A 86 -10.85 -10.27 6.88
C THR A 86 -11.65 -9.07 6.36
N CYS A 87 -12.51 -9.26 5.36
CA CYS A 87 -13.40 -8.22 4.85
C CYS A 87 -14.46 -7.82 5.88
N ALA A 88 -14.65 -6.51 6.07
CA ALA A 88 -15.77 -5.97 6.82
C ALA A 88 -17.09 -6.15 6.05
N LYS A 89 -18.22 -6.08 6.76
CA LYS A 89 -19.54 -6.00 6.12
C LYS A 89 -19.63 -4.76 5.22
N GLY A 90 -20.12 -4.87 3.99
CA GLY A 90 -20.16 -3.74 3.05
C GLY A 90 -18.81 -3.33 2.47
N SER A 91 -17.79 -4.20 2.54
CA SER A 91 -16.48 -3.96 1.95
C SER A 91 -16.49 -4.09 0.43
N LEU A 92 -15.48 -3.53 -0.23
CA LEU A 92 -15.23 -3.70 -1.65
C LEU A 92 -14.12 -4.74 -1.87
N LEU A 93 -14.36 -5.72 -2.73
CA LEU A 93 -13.38 -6.71 -3.16
C LEU A 93 -12.97 -6.43 -4.59
N ILE A 94 -11.76 -5.92 -4.78
CA ILE A 94 -11.13 -5.75 -6.09
C ILE A 94 -10.30 -7.00 -6.37
N TYR A 95 -10.57 -7.65 -7.49
CA TYR A 95 -9.89 -8.89 -7.87
C TYR A 95 -9.86 -9.01 -9.39
N SER A 96 -8.98 -9.87 -9.90
CA SER A 96 -8.89 -10.12 -11.34
C SER A 96 -9.97 -11.11 -11.80
N PRO A 97 -10.62 -10.94 -12.97
CA PRO A 97 -11.71 -11.80 -13.41
C PRO A 97 -11.33 -13.28 -13.63
N ASP A 98 -10.04 -13.58 -13.83
CA ASP A 98 -9.49 -14.94 -13.92
C ASP A 98 -9.47 -15.68 -12.57
N ILE A 99 -9.76 -15.00 -11.46
CA ILE A 99 -9.89 -15.62 -10.14
C ILE A 99 -11.36 -16.05 -9.95
N GLU A 100 -11.59 -17.36 -10.07
CA GLU A 100 -12.91 -17.94 -9.82
C GLU A 100 -13.23 -17.99 -8.32
N LEU A 101 -14.43 -17.53 -7.97
CA LEU A 101 -14.98 -17.63 -6.61
C LEU A 101 -15.71 -18.96 -6.47
N ASP A 102 -15.41 -19.71 -5.41
CA ASP A 102 -16.16 -20.94 -5.12
C ASP A 102 -17.56 -20.64 -4.54
N GLU A 103 -18.44 -21.65 -4.53
CA GLU A 103 -19.82 -21.49 -4.03
C GLU A 103 -19.87 -20.95 -2.59
N LYS A 104 -18.96 -21.40 -1.72
CA LYS A 104 -18.91 -20.95 -0.32
C LYS A 104 -18.51 -19.49 -0.23
N GLN A 105 -17.60 -19.04 -1.08
CA GLN A 105 -17.16 -17.65 -1.18
C GLN A 105 -18.28 -16.77 -1.73
N VAL A 106 -19.00 -17.22 -2.75
CA VAL A 106 -20.17 -16.49 -3.29
C VAL A 106 -21.27 -16.34 -2.23
N VAL A 107 -21.54 -17.39 -1.45
CA VAL A 107 -22.49 -17.30 -0.32
C VAL A 107 -21.97 -16.36 0.76
N TYR A 108 -20.67 -16.43 1.08
CA TYR A 108 -20.05 -15.57 2.09
C TYR A 108 -20.07 -14.09 1.70
N THR A 109 -19.77 -13.76 0.42
CA THR A 109 -19.77 -12.38 -0.07
C THR A 109 -21.17 -11.79 -0.03
N LYS A 110 -22.19 -12.54 -0.47
CA LYS A 110 -23.60 -12.15 -0.35
C LYS A 110 -24.03 -11.93 1.11
N LYS A 111 -23.70 -12.85 2.02
CA LYS A 111 -24.08 -12.76 3.44
C LYS A 111 -23.48 -11.52 4.14
N ASN A 112 -22.30 -11.08 3.71
CA ASN A 112 -21.58 -9.94 4.32
C ASN A 112 -21.68 -8.66 3.49
N ASP A 113 -22.58 -8.60 2.50
CA ASP A 113 -22.74 -7.45 1.60
C ASP A 113 -21.41 -7.00 0.96
N ILE A 114 -20.53 -7.96 0.62
CA ILE A 114 -19.24 -7.66 -0.03
C ILE A 114 -19.51 -7.38 -1.51
N VAL A 115 -19.15 -6.18 -1.95
CA VAL A 115 -19.28 -5.75 -3.34
C VAL A 115 -18.09 -6.28 -4.15
N LEU A 116 -18.39 -7.01 -5.22
CA LEU A 116 -17.39 -7.59 -6.12
C LEU A 116 -17.04 -6.61 -7.25
N LEU A 117 -15.76 -6.31 -7.41
CA LEU A 117 -15.21 -5.42 -8.44
C LEU A 117 -14.17 -6.18 -9.28
N PRO A 118 -14.60 -6.95 -10.30
CA PRO A 118 -13.71 -7.71 -11.17
C PRO A 118 -12.97 -6.78 -12.13
N LEU A 119 -11.73 -6.43 -11.82
CA LEU A 119 -10.89 -5.48 -12.56
C LEU A 119 -9.79 -6.21 -13.32
N ASP A 120 -9.93 -6.32 -14.65
CA ASP A 120 -8.95 -6.97 -15.53
C ASP A 120 -7.68 -6.11 -15.71
N SER A 121 -6.87 -6.10 -14.67
CA SER A 121 -5.66 -5.28 -14.61
C SER A 121 -4.60 -5.75 -15.61
N LYS A 122 -4.60 -7.04 -15.98
CA LYS A 122 -3.66 -7.60 -16.95
C LYS A 122 -3.97 -7.10 -18.36
N THR A 123 -5.24 -7.15 -18.77
CA THR A 123 -5.67 -6.66 -20.08
C THR A 123 -5.46 -5.15 -20.19
N ILE A 124 -5.87 -4.37 -19.17
CA ILE A 124 -5.66 -2.91 -19.13
C ILE A 124 -4.19 -2.55 -19.37
N VAL A 125 -3.27 -3.23 -18.69
CA VAL A 125 -1.83 -2.94 -18.83
C VAL A 125 -1.31 -3.31 -20.21
N LYS A 126 -1.73 -4.46 -20.74
CA LYS A 126 -1.32 -4.93 -22.08
C LYS A 126 -1.76 -3.95 -23.17
N GLU A 127 -3.00 -3.47 -23.11
CA GLU A 127 -3.55 -2.49 -24.06
C GLU A 127 -2.82 -1.13 -24.01
N ASN A 128 -2.29 -0.76 -22.84
CA ASN A 128 -1.51 0.47 -22.66
C ASN A 128 -0.01 0.30 -22.96
N GLY A 129 0.42 -0.86 -23.47
CA GLY A 129 1.81 -1.15 -23.81
C GLY A 129 2.72 -1.38 -22.60
N GLY A 130 2.16 -1.74 -21.45
CA GLY A 130 2.89 -2.05 -20.23
C GLY A 130 3.23 -3.53 -20.08
N THR A 131 4.00 -3.85 -19.05
CA THR A 131 4.37 -5.24 -18.70
C THR A 131 3.49 -5.77 -17.58
N GLU A 132 3.28 -7.09 -17.51
CA GLU A 132 2.35 -7.70 -16.54
C GLU A 132 2.60 -7.29 -15.08
N ILE A 133 3.85 -7.00 -14.70
CA ILE A 133 4.18 -6.55 -13.33
C ILE A 133 3.50 -5.23 -12.96
N MET A 134 3.15 -4.39 -13.93
CA MET A 134 2.43 -3.12 -13.74
C MET A 134 0.95 -3.33 -13.42
N SER A 135 0.40 -4.55 -13.60
CA SER A 135 -1.01 -4.83 -13.30
C SER A 135 -1.35 -4.58 -11.83
N ASN A 136 -0.36 -4.67 -10.94
CA ASN A 136 -0.54 -4.42 -9.52
C ASN A 136 -0.97 -2.97 -9.20
N THR A 137 -0.62 -1.99 -10.02
CA THR A 137 -0.93 -0.58 -9.75
C THR A 137 -2.29 -0.15 -10.27
N VAL A 138 -2.90 -0.87 -11.22
CA VAL A 138 -4.20 -0.50 -11.81
C VAL A 138 -5.28 -0.32 -10.73
N PRO A 139 -5.39 -1.22 -9.72
CA PRO A 139 -6.29 -1.00 -8.58
C PRO A 139 -6.06 0.31 -7.82
N LEU A 140 -4.84 0.87 -7.79
CA LEU A 140 -4.58 2.14 -7.10
C LEU A 140 -5.41 3.28 -7.69
N GLY A 141 -5.57 3.32 -9.01
CA GLY A 141 -6.41 4.32 -9.67
C GLY A 141 -7.88 4.22 -9.21
N LEU A 142 -8.44 3.01 -9.23
CA LEU A 142 -9.82 2.77 -8.80
C LEU A 142 -10.00 3.13 -7.32
N ILE A 143 -9.05 2.73 -6.47
CA ILE A 143 -9.03 3.05 -5.05
C ILE A 143 -9.00 4.58 -4.83
N PHE A 144 -8.17 5.32 -5.56
CA PHE A 144 -8.12 6.78 -5.45
C PHE A 144 -9.45 7.44 -5.79
N ARG A 145 -10.15 6.93 -6.81
CA ARG A 145 -11.49 7.41 -7.15
C ARG A 145 -12.52 7.08 -6.06
N ILE A 146 -12.46 5.88 -5.50
CA ILE A 146 -13.31 5.45 -4.37
C ILE A 146 -13.10 6.34 -3.14
N LEU A 147 -11.84 6.75 -2.87
CA LEU A 147 -11.48 7.62 -1.75
C LEU A 147 -11.79 9.11 -2.00
N GLY A 148 -12.10 9.49 -3.24
CA GLY A 148 -12.31 10.88 -3.62
C GLY A 148 -11.02 11.73 -3.64
N PHE A 149 -9.86 11.10 -3.85
CA PHE A 149 -8.57 11.79 -3.93
C PHE A 149 -8.19 12.17 -5.38
N ASP A 150 -7.38 13.22 -5.51
CA ASP A 150 -6.87 13.66 -6.80
C ASP A 150 -5.85 12.65 -7.35
N LEU A 151 -6.12 12.15 -8.54
CA LEU A 151 -5.26 11.23 -9.29
C LEU A 151 -3.85 11.80 -9.50
N LYS A 152 -3.70 13.12 -9.63
CA LYS A 152 -2.39 13.77 -9.80
C LYS A 152 -1.43 13.47 -8.64
N THR A 153 -1.96 13.38 -7.42
CA THR A 153 -1.16 13.06 -6.23
C THR A 153 -0.62 11.63 -6.32
N LEU A 154 -1.43 10.68 -6.80
CA LEU A 154 -1.00 9.31 -7.03
C LEU A 154 0.08 9.25 -8.13
N LEU A 155 -0.15 9.87 -9.29
CA LEU A 155 0.80 9.83 -10.40
C LEU A 155 2.16 10.45 -10.04
N LYS A 156 2.15 11.55 -9.27
CA LYS A 156 3.37 12.16 -8.71
C LYS A 156 4.15 11.16 -7.86
N GLU A 157 3.48 10.44 -6.95
CA GLU A 157 4.15 9.48 -6.08
C GLU A 157 4.64 8.22 -6.82
N VAL A 158 3.95 7.80 -7.88
CA VAL A 158 4.48 6.77 -8.79
C VAL A 158 5.77 7.26 -9.44
N GLY A 159 5.79 8.48 -10.00
CA GLY A 159 7.00 9.09 -10.56
C GLY A 159 8.14 9.16 -9.56
N ASN A 160 7.86 9.57 -8.31
CA ASN A 160 8.85 9.62 -7.24
C ASN A 160 9.41 8.24 -6.88
N ASN A 161 8.58 7.19 -6.89
CA ASN A 161 8.99 5.83 -6.56
C ASN A 161 9.95 5.21 -7.59
N PHE A 162 9.87 5.66 -8.85
CA PHE A 162 10.74 5.20 -9.94
C PHE A 162 11.80 6.22 -10.36
N LYS A 163 11.94 7.33 -9.63
CA LYS A 163 12.94 8.37 -9.90
C LYS A 163 14.35 7.78 -9.88
N GLY A 164 15.16 8.17 -10.87
CA GLY A 164 16.54 7.68 -11.03
C GLY A 164 16.65 6.32 -11.73
N LYS A 165 15.54 5.73 -12.17
CA LYS A 165 15.53 4.54 -13.02
C LYS A 165 15.24 4.94 -14.46
N ASP A 166 15.96 4.36 -15.41
CA ASP A 166 15.71 4.53 -16.84
C ASP A 166 14.53 3.65 -17.27
N ILE A 167 13.32 4.09 -16.91
CA ILE A 167 12.07 3.36 -17.14
C ILE A 167 11.05 4.32 -17.75
N ASN A 168 10.44 3.91 -18.86
CA ASN A 168 9.30 4.61 -19.43
C ASN A 168 8.05 4.39 -18.55
N LEU A 169 7.59 5.46 -17.88
CA LEU A 169 6.43 5.43 -16.98
C LEU A 169 5.09 5.69 -17.70
N GLU A 170 5.09 6.02 -18.99
CA GLU A 170 3.85 6.32 -19.73
C GLU A 170 2.84 5.16 -19.69
N PRO A 171 3.21 3.90 -19.98
CA PRO A 171 2.28 2.77 -19.85
C PRO A 171 1.74 2.62 -18.44
N GLN A 172 2.59 2.91 -17.45
CA GLN A 172 2.26 2.80 -16.04
C GLN A 172 1.22 3.85 -15.63
N TYR A 173 1.38 5.10 -16.07
CA TYR A 173 0.42 6.18 -15.81
C TYR A 173 -0.92 5.93 -16.49
N LYS A 174 -0.91 5.58 -17.78
CA LYS A 174 -2.15 5.26 -18.53
C LYS A 174 -2.93 4.11 -17.90
N SER A 175 -2.22 3.09 -17.41
CA SER A 175 -2.86 1.95 -16.73
C SER A 175 -3.51 2.34 -15.41
N ILE A 176 -2.89 3.25 -14.64
CA ILE A 176 -3.48 3.80 -13.41
C ILE A 176 -4.67 4.70 -13.73
N GLU A 177 -4.57 5.55 -14.76
CA GLU A 177 -5.66 6.38 -15.26
C GLU A 177 -6.86 5.54 -15.71
N ALA A 178 -6.63 4.42 -16.40
CA ALA A 178 -7.68 3.48 -16.79
C ALA A 178 -8.35 2.85 -15.56
N GLY A 179 -7.57 2.50 -14.52
CA GLY A 179 -8.11 2.07 -13.23
C GLY A 179 -8.99 3.12 -12.56
N PHE A 180 -8.55 4.38 -12.55
CA PHE A 180 -9.32 5.52 -12.03
C PHE A 180 -10.59 5.75 -12.84
N ASN A 181 -10.53 5.66 -14.17
CA ASN A 181 -11.66 5.86 -15.06
C ASN A 181 -12.54 4.61 -15.24
N SER A 182 -12.27 3.53 -14.51
CA SER A 182 -12.95 2.25 -14.65
C SER A 182 -14.48 2.37 -14.53
N ALA A 183 -15.19 1.68 -15.43
CA ALA A 183 -16.64 1.56 -15.41
C ALA A 183 -17.18 0.78 -14.20
N LEU A 184 -16.30 0.12 -13.43
CA LEU A 184 -16.64 -0.53 -12.16
C LEU A 184 -16.95 0.48 -11.05
N PHE A 185 -16.46 1.72 -11.16
CA PHE A 185 -16.77 2.74 -10.18
C PHE A 185 -18.26 3.10 -10.23
N ARG A 186 -18.84 3.26 -9.05
CA ARG A 186 -20.19 3.78 -8.84
C ARG A 186 -20.15 4.81 -7.71
N PRO A 187 -20.92 5.93 -7.79
CA PRO A 187 -20.91 6.98 -6.77
C PRO A 187 -21.21 6.49 -5.34
N GLU A 188 -22.02 5.43 -5.19
CA GLU A 188 -22.33 4.81 -3.90
C GLU A 188 -21.12 4.13 -3.24
N TYR A 189 -20.08 3.80 -4.01
CA TYR A 189 -18.84 3.24 -3.47
C TYR A 189 -17.94 4.30 -2.86
N THR A 190 -18.23 5.59 -3.07
CA THR A 190 -17.44 6.69 -2.53
C THR A 190 -17.39 6.62 -1.00
N LYS A 191 -16.18 6.38 -0.49
CA LYS A 191 -15.83 6.40 0.93
C LYS A 191 -14.93 7.63 1.16
N GLU A 192 -15.51 8.82 1.05
CA GLU A 192 -14.79 10.05 1.34
C GLU A 192 -14.40 10.09 2.81
N LEU A 193 -13.12 10.34 3.09
CA LEU A 193 -12.66 10.60 4.44
C LEU A 193 -13.08 12.00 4.86
N GLU A 194 -13.46 12.15 6.13
CA GLU A 194 -13.67 13.49 6.67
C GLU A 194 -12.42 14.36 6.44
N LYS A 195 -12.63 15.61 6.00
CA LYS A 195 -11.51 16.55 5.90
C LYS A 195 -10.94 16.73 7.29
N THR A 196 -9.65 16.45 7.44
CA THR A 196 -8.97 16.59 8.72
C THR A 196 -9.07 18.03 9.21
N LYS A 197 -9.86 18.26 10.28
CA LYS A 197 -10.08 19.59 10.86
C LYS A 197 -8.80 20.20 11.46
N SER A 198 -7.86 19.35 11.86
CA SER A 198 -6.69 19.73 12.66
C SER A 198 -5.41 20.03 11.88
N LEU A 199 -5.35 19.78 10.56
CA LEU A 199 -4.09 19.82 9.82
C LEU A 199 -3.73 21.16 9.19
N LYS A 200 -4.60 22.17 9.27
CA LYS A 200 -4.26 23.54 8.84
C LYS A 200 -3.14 24.18 9.68
N LEU A 201 -2.81 23.61 10.85
CA LEU A 201 -1.82 24.17 11.79
C LEU A 201 -0.43 23.55 11.68
N ILE A 202 -0.28 22.38 11.06
CA ILE A 202 1.02 21.71 10.91
C ILE A 202 1.58 22.06 9.54
N LYS A 203 2.33 23.17 9.45
CA LYS A 203 3.10 23.56 8.26
C LYS A 203 4.28 22.62 7.97
N THR A 204 4.51 21.59 8.78
CA THR A 204 5.60 20.65 8.60
C THR A 204 5.17 19.47 7.73
N LYS A 205 6.04 19.13 6.77
CA LYS A 205 5.90 17.96 5.90
C LYS A 205 5.78 16.70 6.78
N LYS A 206 4.67 15.96 6.67
CA LYS A 206 4.50 14.70 7.41
C LYS A 206 5.55 13.70 6.93
N LEU A 207 6.23 13.06 7.88
CA LEU A 207 7.18 11.99 7.60
C LEU A 207 6.45 10.65 7.67
N LEU A 208 6.53 9.89 6.57
CA LEU A 208 6.20 8.48 6.59
C LEU A 208 7.48 7.71 6.90
N MET A 209 7.51 7.00 8.02
CA MET A 209 8.64 6.18 8.44
C MET A 209 8.17 4.90 9.12
N THR A 210 9.02 3.88 9.06
CA THR A 210 8.89 2.63 9.80
C THR A 210 9.44 2.79 11.22
N GLY A 211 9.10 1.86 12.11
CA GLY A 211 9.65 1.84 13.47
C GLY A 211 11.18 1.73 13.50
N ASN A 212 11.77 0.95 12.59
CA ASN A 212 13.23 0.78 12.52
C ASN A 212 13.95 2.04 12.01
N GLU A 213 13.35 2.76 11.05
CA GLU A 213 13.86 4.07 10.63
C GLU A 213 13.77 5.09 11.78
N ALA A 214 12.65 5.09 12.53
CA ALA A 214 12.49 5.95 13.70
C ALA A 214 13.54 5.65 14.80
N LEU A 215 13.81 4.37 15.07
CA LEU A 215 14.85 3.95 16.01
C LEU A 215 16.24 4.38 15.54
N ALA A 216 16.57 4.19 14.26
CA ALA A 216 17.84 4.62 13.69
C ALA A 216 18.03 6.14 13.79
N LEU A 217 17.01 6.93 13.42
CA LEU A 217 17.02 8.39 13.56
C LEU A 217 17.14 8.83 15.02
N GLY A 218 16.46 8.15 15.94
CA GLY A 218 16.58 8.38 17.38
C GLY A 218 18.01 8.15 17.88
N ALA A 219 18.64 7.05 17.46
CA ALA A 219 20.03 6.74 17.80
C ALA A 219 21.02 7.79 17.24
N ILE A 220 20.87 8.18 15.98
CA ILE A 220 21.67 9.23 15.34
C ILE A 220 21.55 10.55 16.12
N THR A 221 20.31 10.94 16.43
CA THR A 221 20.00 12.19 17.14
C THR A 221 20.53 12.18 18.58
N ALA A 222 20.50 11.03 19.25
CA ALA A 222 21.01 10.85 20.60
C ALA A 222 22.55 10.86 20.68
N GLY A 223 23.26 10.94 19.55
CA GLY A 223 24.72 11.08 19.53
C GLY A 223 25.48 9.75 19.38
N VAL A 224 24.83 8.67 18.93
CA VAL A 224 25.54 7.42 18.60
C VAL A 224 26.58 7.69 17.51
N ARG A 225 27.79 7.15 17.68
CA ARG A 225 28.93 7.31 16.74
C ARG A 225 29.54 6.01 16.23
N ALA A 226 29.14 4.87 16.78
CA ALA A 226 29.51 3.56 16.27
C ALA A 226 28.34 2.58 16.42
N TYR A 227 28.12 1.76 15.40
CA TYR A 227 27.10 0.72 15.38
C TYR A 227 27.68 -0.58 14.82
N PHE A 228 27.68 -1.61 15.66
CA PHE A 228 28.15 -2.96 15.35
C PHE A 228 26.94 -3.90 15.40
N ALA A 229 26.65 -4.61 14.32
CA ALA A 229 25.53 -5.56 14.31
C ALA A 229 25.74 -6.70 13.32
N TYR A 230 25.02 -7.79 13.57
CA TYR A 230 24.88 -8.91 12.64
C TYR A 230 23.49 -8.87 11.99
N PRO A 231 23.35 -9.06 10.67
CA PRO A 231 22.06 -9.02 9.99
C PRO A 231 21.09 -10.11 10.46
N MET A 232 20.01 -9.72 11.15
CA MET A 232 18.93 -10.62 11.57
C MET A 232 17.56 -9.93 11.45
N THR A 233 16.56 -10.61 10.87
CA THR A 233 15.17 -10.12 10.83
C THR A 233 14.61 -10.02 12.26
N PRO A 234 13.96 -8.91 12.66
CA PRO A 234 13.60 -7.72 11.88
C PRO A 234 14.58 -6.53 11.95
N ALA A 235 15.70 -6.65 12.67
CA ALA A 235 16.64 -5.56 12.96
C ALA A 235 17.56 -5.15 11.78
N THR A 236 17.72 -6.00 10.75
CA THR A 236 18.60 -5.71 9.59
C THR A 236 18.32 -4.35 8.92
N SER A 237 17.07 -3.90 8.91
CA SER A 237 16.73 -2.59 8.33
C SER A 237 17.26 -1.39 9.12
N ILE A 238 17.49 -1.52 10.43
CA ILE A 238 18.18 -0.50 11.24
C ILE A 238 19.65 -0.42 10.78
N PHE A 239 20.32 -1.57 10.66
CA PHE A 239 21.70 -1.64 10.16
C PHE A 239 21.85 -1.04 8.77
N LYS A 240 20.92 -1.37 7.88
CA LYS A 240 20.88 -0.81 6.53
C LYS A 240 20.73 0.72 6.56
N PHE A 241 19.78 1.26 7.32
CA PHE A 241 19.53 2.70 7.37
C PHE A 241 20.73 3.50 7.91
N ILE A 242 21.34 3.03 9.01
CA ILE A 242 22.53 3.68 9.57
C ILE A 242 23.73 3.56 8.61
N GLY A 243 23.87 2.41 7.93
CA GLY A 243 24.89 2.21 6.91
C GLY A 243 24.72 3.13 5.69
N GLU A 244 23.50 3.30 5.18
CA GLU A 244 23.22 4.19 4.04
C GLU A 244 23.40 5.68 4.39
N THR A 245 23.40 6.02 5.67
CA THR A 245 23.57 7.40 6.18
C THR A 245 24.92 7.62 6.86
N SER A 246 25.86 6.66 6.81
CA SER A 246 27.12 6.73 7.55
C SER A 246 28.01 7.90 7.12
N ASP A 247 28.05 8.20 5.83
CA ASP A 247 28.89 9.28 5.27
C ASP A 247 28.39 10.66 5.71
N GLU A 248 27.06 10.82 5.79
CA GLU A 248 26.43 12.06 6.22
C GLU A 248 26.49 12.25 7.75
N THR A 249 26.38 11.15 8.50
CA THR A 249 26.26 11.18 9.98
C THR A 249 27.60 11.01 10.69
N GLY A 250 28.63 10.53 9.99
CA GLY A 250 29.94 10.19 10.56
C GLY A 250 29.92 8.96 11.48
N ILE A 251 28.86 8.16 11.46
CA ILE A 251 28.75 6.95 12.29
C ILE A 251 29.60 5.84 11.69
N LEU A 252 30.46 5.24 12.51
CA LEU A 252 31.17 4.01 12.13
C LEU A 252 30.20 2.83 12.14
N VAL A 253 29.94 2.23 10.98
CA VAL A 253 29.11 1.03 10.85
C VAL A 253 29.98 -0.17 10.53
N LYS A 254 29.84 -1.24 11.29
CA LYS A 254 30.56 -2.50 11.06
C LYS A 254 29.62 -3.69 11.21
N GLN A 255 29.64 -4.57 10.22
CA GLN A 255 29.05 -5.89 10.38
C GLN A 255 29.96 -6.69 11.32
N ALA A 256 29.43 -7.11 12.46
CA ALA A 256 30.10 -8.04 13.34
C ALA A 256 29.75 -9.45 12.85
N GLU A 257 30.77 -10.22 12.45
CA GLU A 257 30.69 -11.53 11.76
C GLU A 257 30.22 -11.51 10.30
#